data_AF-A0A816S7F8-F1
#
_entry.id   AF-A0A816S7F8-F1
#
_cell.length_a   1.000
_cell.length_b   1.000
_cell.length_c   1.000
_cell.angle_alpha   90.00
_cell.angle_beta   90.00
_cell.angle_gamma   90.00
#
_symmetry.space_group_name_H-M   'P 1'
#
loop_
_entity.id
_entity.type
_entity.pdbx_description
1 polymer ?
#
loop_
_entity_poly.entity_id
_entity_poly.type
_entity_poly.pdbx_seq_one_letter_code
_entity_poly.pdbx_strand_id
1 'polypeptide(L)'
;MWGRAFICGSLGGMLFCGKTGFSAAHHHAPITGPFIYYCFTHIGIDHEGIIGSVYRARSGMEEKTTACGALAAFVAEIASNKLNLNFDEDDIEMSTLKKHIINKTGLSTDVMNAPDLLKVTMAAYETITFDLEKHVRRDAEKFKDRRYALFTGIQIHGPDGSDYCWLGKASLLINGVLSPLTLSKHASLLPLIGSTLMPH
;
A
#
# COMPACT_ATOMS: atom_id res chain seq x y z
N MET A 1 17.75 0.23 -6.67
CA MET A 1 17.66 -1.02 -7.46
C MET A 1 16.93 -0.82 -8.79
N TRP A 2 15.80 -0.08 -8.84
CA TRP A 2 14.94 -0.02 -10.03
C TRP A 2 14.87 1.34 -10.77
N GLY A 3 15.67 2.34 -10.36
CA GLY A 3 15.56 3.71 -10.88
C GLY A 3 14.44 4.51 -10.20
N ARG A 4 13.90 5.53 -10.91
CA ARG A 4 12.83 6.41 -10.39
C ARG A 4 11.47 5.70 -10.46
N ALA A 5 10.73 5.74 -9.34
CA ALA A 5 9.40 5.17 -9.26
C ALA A 5 8.31 6.13 -9.77
N PHE A 6 7.25 5.56 -10.34
CA PHE A 6 5.97 6.26 -10.52
C PHE A 6 5.17 6.13 -9.22
N ILE A 7 4.79 7.26 -8.62
CA ILE A 7 4.12 7.26 -7.31
C ILE A 7 2.62 7.41 -7.50
N CYS A 8 1.87 6.38 -7.08
CA CYS A 8 0.41 6.35 -7.07
C CYS A 8 -0.17 6.48 -5.65
N GLY A 9 0.59 7.03 -4.70
CA GLY A 9 0.22 7.09 -3.30
C GLY A 9 -0.98 8.00 -3.03
N SER A 10 -1.76 7.66 -2.00
CA SER A 10 -2.92 8.39 -1.48
C SER A 10 -3.06 8.08 0.02
N LEU A 11 -3.92 8.81 0.74
CA LEU A 11 -4.25 8.54 2.14
C LEU A 11 -4.53 7.05 2.38
N GLY A 12 -4.03 6.50 3.49
CA GLY A 12 -4.19 5.09 3.85
C GLY A 12 -3.55 4.07 2.89
N GLY A 13 -2.78 4.52 1.90
CA GLY A 13 -2.21 3.67 0.84
C GLY A 13 -3.18 3.38 -0.30
N MET A 14 -4.31 4.09 -0.38
CA MET A 14 -5.34 3.88 -1.41
C MET A 14 -4.82 4.10 -2.84
N LEU A 15 -5.52 3.56 -3.82
CA LEU A 15 -5.15 3.62 -5.25
C LEU A 15 -6.05 4.58 -6.04
N PHE A 16 -6.16 5.83 -5.58
CA PHE A 16 -7.06 6.82 -6.18
C PHE A 16 -6.55 7.50 -7.45
N CYS A 17 -5.31 7.23 -7.89
CA CYS A 17 -4.86 7.64 -9.22
C CYS A 17 -5.72 7.03 -10.36
N GLY A 18 -6.44 5.94 -10.05
CA GLY A 18 -7.48 5.36 -10.88
C GLY A 18 -6.98 4.86 -12.24
N LYS A 19 -7.93 4.62 -13.15
CA LYS A 19 -7.62 4.08 -14.48
C LYS A 19 -6.65 4.94 -15.28
N THR A 20 -6.74 6.26 -15.12
CA THR A 20 -5.92 7.22 -15.84
C THR A 20 -4.47 7.18 -15.33
N GLY A 21 -4.27 7.22 -14.01
CA GLY A 21 -2.94 7.16 -13.40
C GLY A 21 -2.22 5.84 -13.70
N PHE A 22 -2.92 4.71 -13.60
CA PHE A 22 -2.37 3.42 -14.00
C PHE A 22 -1.98 3.39 -15.48
N SER A 23 -2.84 3.88 -16.39
CA SER A 23 -2.51 3.95 -17.82
C SER A 23 -1.28 4.82 -18.07
N ALA A 24 -1.15 5.97 -17.40
CA ALA A 24 0.00 6.86 -17.50
C ALA A 24 1.30 6.18 -17.04
N ALA A 25 1.27 5.47 -15.90
CA ALA A 25 2.41 4.70 -15.41
C ALA A 25 2.90 3.68 -16.45
N HIS A 26 1.96 3.00 -17.13
CA HIS A 26 2.31 2.02 -18.16
C HIS A 26 2.90 2.66 -19.42
N HIS A 27 2.38 3.81 -19.88
CA HIS A 27 2.93 4.50 -21.05
C HIS A 27 4.34 5.04 -20.82
N HIS A 28 4.71 5.35 -19.58
CA HIS A 28 6.01 5.92 -19.25
C HIS A 28 7.09 4.90 -18.88
N ALA A 29 6.75 3.63 -18.72
CA ALA A 29 7.77 2.63 -18.41
C ALA A 29 8.50 2.15 -19.67
N PRO A 30 9.69 1.55 -19.49
CA PRO A 30 10.44 0.96 -20.59
C PRO A 30 9.60 0.00 -21.44
N ILE A 31 9.89 -0.04 -22.74
CA ILE A 31 9.20 -0.92 -23.70
C ILE A 31 9.38 -2.39 -23.31
N THR A 32 10.55 -2.73 -22.77
CA THR A 32 10.91 -4.08 -22.34
C THR A 32 11.12 -4.16 -20.83
N GLY A 33 10.70 -5.27 -20.23
CA GLY A 33 10.89 -5.54 -18.80
C GLY A 33 9.58 -5.69 -18.03
N PRO A 34 9.64 -6.22 -16.79
CA PRO A 34 8.48 -6.36 -15.95
C PRO A 34 8.09 -5.03 -15.28
N PHE A 35 6.80 -4.87 -15.01
CA PHE A 35 6.28 -3.85 -14.11
C PHE A 35 6.26 -4.38 -12.69
N ILE A 36 6.82 -3.62 -11.75
CA ILE A 36 6.80 -4.01 -10.35
C ILE A 36 5.94 -3.00 -9.59
N TYR A 37 4.88 -3.50 -8.95
CA TYR A 37 4.02 -2.72 -8.07
C TYR A 37 4.33 -3.06 -6.61
N TYR A 38 4.65 -2.03 -5.84
CA TYR A 38 4.68 -2.08 -4.38
C TYR A 38 3.50 -1.24 -3.88
N CYS A 39 2.53 -1.86 -3.22
CA CYS A 39 1.33 -1.19 -2.74
C CYS A 39 1.09 -1.56 -1.28
N PHE A 40 1.34 -0.61 -0.40
CA PHE A 40 1.36 -0.82 1.03
C PHE A 40 0.49 0.22 1.71
N THR A 41 -0.39 -0.23 2.60
CA THR A 41 -0.87 0.63 3.69
C THR A 41 0.20 0.65 4.78
N HIS A 42 -0.02 1.39 5.87
CA HIS A 42 1.01 1.49 6.90
C HIS A 42 0.44 1.66 8.31
N ILE A 43 1.24 1.24 9.29
CA ILE A 43 0.92 1.36 10.71
C ILE A 43 2.17 1.65 11.53
N GLY A 44 2.00 2.35 12.64
CA GLY A 44 3.02 2.66 13.61
C GLY A 44 3.07 1.68 14.77
N ILE A 45 4.26 1.43 15.31
CA ILE A 45 4.46 0.77 16.60
C ILE A 45 5.58 1.52 17.34
N ASP A 46 5.28 2.02 18.54
CA ASP A 46 6.26 2.74 19.35
C ASP A 46 7.10 1.81 20.25
N HIS A 47 7.99 2.41 21.04
CA HIS A 47 8.94 1.68 21.90
C HIS A 47 8.25 0.87 23.03
N GLU A 48 6.98 1.18 23.33
CA GLU A 48 6.16 0.45 24.30
C GLU A 48 5.31 -0.65 23.62
N GLY A 49 5.41 -0.77 22.30
CA GLY A 49 4.61 -1.71 21.52
C GLY A 49 3.19 -1.19 21.23
N ILE A 50 2.91 0.09 21.44
CA ILE A 50 1.57 0.66 21.20
C ILE A 50 1.33 0.81 19.69
N ILE A 51 0.31 0.10 19.21
CA ILE A 51 -0.11 0.12 17.81
C ILE A 51 -0.73 1.48 17.46
N GLY A 52 -0.33 2.00 16.31
CA GLY A 52 -0.78 3.29 15.79
C GLY A 52 0.05 4.47 16.23
N SER A 53 0.98 4.28 17.16
CA SER A 53 1.81 5.31 17.75
C SER A 53 3.23 5.27 17.17
N VAL A 54 3.81 6.43 16.88
CA VAL A 54 5.22 6.56 16.48
C VAL A 54 5.87 7.82 17.05
N TYR A 55 7.15 7.71 17.38
CA TYR A 55 8.02 8.86 17.63
C TYR A 55 8.66 9.32 16.33
N ARG A 56 8.49 10.59 16.00
CA ARG A 56 9.13 11.22 14.83
C ARG A 56 10.27 12.13 15.30
N ALA A 57 11.26 11.52 15.98
CA ALA A 57 12.39 12.26 16.54
C ALA A 57 13.17 13.06 15.48
N ARG A 58 13.23 12.55 14.24
CA ARG A 58 13.92 13.21 13.11
C ARG A 58 13.23 14.49 12.59
N SER A 59 12.00 14.78 13.03
CA SER A 59 11.25 15.99 12.64
C SER A 59 11.17 17.04 13.75
N GLY A 60 11.90 16.87 14.87
CA GLY A 60 11.82 17.80 16.00
C GLY A 60 10.48 17.74 16.76
N MET A 61 9.70 16.67 16.55
CA MET A 61 8.46 16.45 17.29
C MET A 61 8.78 15.81 18.64
N GLU A 62 8.33 16.47 19.71
CA GLU A 62 8.50 15.99 21.10
C GLU A 62 7.43 14.95 21.48
N GLU A 63 6.28 14.95 20.80
CA GLU A 63 5.14 14.10 21.11
C GLU A 63 4.96 12.92 20.14
N LYS A 64 4.33 11.86 20.65
CA LYS A 64 3.87 10.72 19.85
C LYS A 64 2.84 11.18 18.83
N THR A 65 2.94 10.67 17.60
CA THR A 65 1.95 10.93 16.54
C THR A 65 1.36 9.64 16.00
N THR A 66 0.24 9.74 15.29
CA THR A 66 -0.42 8.59 14.70
C THR A 66 0.21 8.14 13.37
N ALA A 67 0.25 6.83 13.13
CA ALA A 67 0.50 6.24 11.82
C ALA A 67 -0.32 4.95 11.64
N CYS A 68 -1.17 4.81 10.62
CA CYS A 68 -1.60 5.81 9.63
C CYS A 68 -2.56 6.85 10.23
N GLY A 69 -2.31 8.14 10.02
CA GLY A 69 -3.17 9.22 10.51
C GLY A 69 -4.59 9.20 9.92
N ALA A 70 -4.73 8.94 8.61
CA ALA A 70 -6.03 8.86 7.97
C ALA A 70 -6.87 7.69 8.50
N LEU A 71 -6.26 6.51 8.67
CA LEU A 71 -6.97 5.36 9.24
C LEU A 71 -7.30 5.56 10.72
N ALA A 72 -6.42 6.23 11.48
CA ALA A 72 -6.70 6.60 12.86
C ALA A 72 -7.86 7.61 12.98
N ALA A 73 -7.92 8.61 12.09
CA ALA A 73 -9.04 9.54 12.03
C ALA A 73 -10.36 8.81 11.70
N PHE A 74 -10.33 7.85 10.78
CA PHE A 74 -11.51 7.03 10.46
C PHE A 74 -11.98 6.19 11.67
N VAL A 75 -11.07 5.55 12.39
CA VAL A 75 -11.38 4.85 13.65
C VAL A 75 -12.01 5.80 14.68
N ALA A 76 -11.42 6.98 14.85
CA ALA A 76 -11.90 7.98 15.81
C ALA A 76 -13.31 8.49 15.46
N GLU A 77 -13.60 8.68 14.17
CA GLU A 77 -14.94 9.03 13.68
C GLU A 77 -15.97 7.96 14.03
N ILE A 78 -15.65 6.67 13.84
CA ILE A 78 -16.53 5.56 14.23
C ILE A 78 -16.73 5.56 15.75
N ALA A 79 -15.64 5.52 16.51
CA ALA A 79 -15.67 5.40 17.97
C ALA A 79 -16.39 6.57 18.66
N SER A 80 -16.37 7.76 18.06
CA SER A 80 -17.05 8.95 18.59
C SER A 80 -18.49 9.13 18.09
N ASN A 81 -19.03 8.17 17.33
CA ASN A 81 -20.34 8.27 16.67
C ASN A 81 -20.47 9.52 15.78
N LYS A 82 -19.38 9.90 15.10
CA LYS A 82 -19.29 11.09 14.21
C LYS A 82 -18.91 10.70 12.78
N LEU A 83 -19.07 9.43 12.42
CA LEU A 83 -18.73 8.95 11.09
C LEU A 83 -19.49 9.72 10.01
N ASN A 84 -18.76 10.47 9.20
CA ASN A 84 -19.30 11.16 8.04
C ASN A 84 -18.93 10.40 6.77
N LEU A 85 -19.95 9.85 6.09
CA LEU A 85 -19.79 9.17 4.82
C LEU A 85 -20.14 10.05 3.63
N ASN A 86 -20.52 11.32 3.80
CA ASN A 86 -20.78 12.18 2.65
C ASN A 86 -19.51 12.42 1.84
N PHE A 87 -19.66 12.59 0.53
CA PHE A 87 -18.53 13.00 -0.31
C PHE A 87 -18.20 14.45 0.05
N ASP A 88 -16.91 14.74 0.17
CA ASP A 88 -16.39 16.06 0.48
C ASP A 88 -15.43 16.46 -0.63
N GLU A 89 -15.69 17.59 -1.29
CA GLU A 89 -14.86 18.09 -2.39
C GLU A 89 -13.55 18.72 -1.91
N ASP A 90 -13.50 19.18 -0.66
CA ASP A 90 -12.30 19.69 -0.02
C ASP A 90 -11.49 18.55 0.66
N ASP A 91 -12.11 17.39 0.89
CA ASP A 91 -11.47 16.20 1.47
C ASP A 91 -11.79 14.91 0.68
N ILE A 92 -11.49 14.95 -0.62
CA ILE A 92 -11.83 13.90 -1.59
C ILE A 92 -11.23 12.54 -1.18
N GLU A 93 -9.96 12.51 -0.79
CA GLU A 93 -9.29 11.24 -0.47
C GLU A 93 -9.84 10.61 0.79
N MET A 94 -10.05 11.39 1.87
CA MET A 94 -10.55 10.83 3.13
C MET A 94 -12.02 10.41 3.01
N SER A 95 -12.87 11.24 2.40
CA SER A 95 -14.29 10.91 2.20
C SER A 95 -14.48 9.67 1.30
N THR A 96 -13.64 9.52 0.28
CA THR A 96 -13.62 8.34 -0.58
C THR A 96 -13.05 7.11 0.14
N LEU A 97 -11.96 7.25 0.89
CA LEU A 97 -11.32 6.19 1.65
C LEU A 97 -12.29 5.49 2.60
N LYS A 98 -13.04 6.25 3.40
CA LYS A 98 -13.97 5.69 4.40
C LYS A 98 -15.01 4.80 3.73
N LYS A 99 -15.70 5.34 2.73
CA LYS A 99 -16.71 4.61 1.93
C LYS A 99 -16.11 3.38 1.26
N HIS A 100 -14.94 3.53 0.65
CA HIS A 100 -14.34 2.46 -0.15
C HIS A 100 -13.93 1.27 0.70
N ILE A 101 -13.29 1.50 1.85
CA ILE A 101 -12.93 0.43 2.81
C ILE A 101 -14.20 -0.30 3.29
N ILE A 102 -15.24 0.44 3.70
CA ILE A 102 -16.51 -0.15 4.19
C ILE A 102 -17.14 -1.00 3.10
N ASN A 103 -17.36 -0.45 1.91
CA ASN A 103 -18.03 -1.15 0.82
C ASN A 103 -17.25 -2.37 0.35
N LYS A 104 -15.91 -2.31 0.42
CA LYS A 104 -15.05 -3.37 -0.10
C LYS A 104 -14.89 -4.54 0.86
N THR A 105 -14.88 -4.28 2.15
CA THR A 105 -14.55 -5.29 3.18
C THR A 105 -15.72 -5.63 4.11
N GLY A 106 -16.79 -4.82 4.11
CA GLY A 106 -17.88 -4.96 5.07
C GLY A 106 -17.49 -4.57 6.49
N LEU A 107 -16.45 -3.75 6.65
CA LEU A 107 -15.98 -3.27 7.95
C LEU A 107 -17.14 -2.69 8.77
N SER A 108 -17.35 -3.23 9.97
CA SER A 108 -18.36 -2.72 10.90
C SER A 108 -18.06 -1.27 11.30
N THR A 109 -19.11 -0.46 11.35
CA THR A 109 -19.10 0.92 11.83
C THR A 109 -19.98 1.10 13.07
N ASP A 110 -20.36 -0.01 13.72
CA ASP A 110 -21.07 0.00 14.99
C ASP A 110 -20.17 0.58 16.09
N VAL A 111 -20.62 1.66 16.71
CA VAL A 111 -19.92 2.36 17.79
C VAL A 111 -19.69 1.45 19.00
N MET A 112 -20.64 0.56 19.31
CA MET A 112 -20.54 -0.36 20.45
C MET A 112 -19.44 -1.40 20.26
N ASN A 113 -19.05 -1.64 18.99
CA ASN A 113 -18.04 -2.61 18.58
C ASN A 113 -17.06 -1.98 17.58
N ALA A 114 -16.67 -0.72 17.84
CA ALA A 114 -15.83 0.05 16.93
C ALA A 114 -14.51 -0.70 16.65
N PRO A 115 -14.07 -0.80 15.38
CA PRO A 115 -12.84 -1.49 15.03
C PRO A 115 -11.63 -0.73 15.56
N ASP A 116 -10.62 -1.45 16.04
CA ASP A 116 -9.32 -0.86 16.34
C ASP A 116 -8.55 -0.50 15.05
N LEU A 117 -7.45 0.23 15.21
CA LEU A 117 -6.63 0.67 14.08
C LEU A 117 -6.04 -0.50 13.30
N LEU A 118 -5.66 -1.59 13.95
CA LEU A 118 -5.11 -2.76 13.25
C LEU A 118 -6.17 -3.37 12.33
N LYS A 119 -7.41 -3.52 12.81
CA LYS A 119 -8.53 -4.03 12.02
C LYS A 119 -8.84 -3.15 10.83
N VAL A 120 -8.85 -1.83 11.00
CA VAL A 120 -9.03 -0.88 9.88
C VAL A 120 -7.84 -0.92 8.91
N THR A 121 -6.62 -1.10 9.41
CA THR A 121 -5.41 -1.26 8.58
C THR A 121 -5.46 -2.55 7.75
N MET A 122 -5.93 -3.66 8.33
CA MET A 122 -6.14 -4.91 7.58
C MET A 122 -7.22 -4.76 6.51
N ALA A 123 -8.32 -4.07 6.81
CA ALA A 123 -9.34 -3.76 5.83
C ALA A 123 -8.83 -2.85 4.70
N ALA A 124 -7.97 -1.87 5.03
CA ALA A 124 -7.27 -1.07 4.03
C ALA A 124 -6.34 -1.93 3.15
N TYR A 125 -5.56 -2.83 3.74
CA TYR A 125 -4.72 -3.79 3.01
C TYR A 125 -5.53 -4.66 2.03
N GLU A 126 -6.66 -5.21 2.45
CA GLU A 126 -7.54 -5.99 1.57
C GLU A 126 -8.07 -5.15 0.40
N THR A 127 -8.43 -3.90 0.69
CA THR A 127 -8.96 -2.95 -0.29
C THR A 127 -7.91 -2.64 -1.36
N ILE A 128 -6.70 -2.24 -0.97
CA ILE A 128 -5.62 -1.89 -1.91
C ILE A 128 -5.15 -3.11 -2.72
N THR A 129 -5.16 -4.30 -2.11
CA THR A 129 -4.78 -5.54 -2.80
C THR A 129 -5.77 -5.86 -3.91
N PHE A 130 -7.06 -5.76 -3.61
CA PHE A 130 -8.11 -5.96 -4.62
C PHE A 130 -8.02 -4.94 -5.76
N ASP A 131 -7.86 -3.66 -5.43
CA ASP A 131 -7.80 -2.60 -6.43
C ASP A 131 -6.59 -2.73 -7.35
N LEU A 132 -5.43 -3.08 -6.79
CA LEU A 132 -4.22 -3.31 -7.58
C LEU A 132 -4.44 -4.43 -8.60
N GLU A 133 -4.96 -5.58 -8.15
CA GLU A 133 -5.24 -6.70 -9.04
C GLU A 133 -6.27 -6.34 -10.12
N LYS A 134 -7.33 -5.61 -9.75
CA LYS A 134 -8.35 -5.13 -10.68
C LYS A 134 -7.75 -4.23 -11.75
N HIS A 135 -6.90 -3.27 -11.36
CA HIS A 135 -6.28 -2.33 -12.30
C HIS A 135 -5.26 -3.00 -13.21
N VAL A 136 -4.41 -3.87 -12.66
CA VAL A 136 -3.38 -4.57 -13.44
C VAL A 136 -4.01 -5.57 -14.41
N ARG A 137 -5.09 -6.28 -14.05
CA ARG A 137 -5.81 -7.15 -14.98
C ARG A 137 -6.38 -6.40 -16.17
N ARG A 138 -7.08 -5.28 -15.92
CA ARG A 138 -7.61 -4.41 -16.97
C ARG A 138 -6.50 -3.91 -17.90
N ASP A 139 -5.34 -3.55 -17.35
CA ASP A 139 -4.24 -3.05 -18.15
C ASP A 139 -3.53 -4.19 -18.92
N ALA A 140 -3.48 -5.41 -18.38
CA ALA A 140 -2.99 -6.60 -19.08
C ALA A 140 -3.86 -6.99 -20.28
N GLU A 141 -5.16 -6.65 -20.30
CA GLU A 141 -6.01 -6.82 -21.49
C GLU A 141 -5.53 -5.94 -22.66
N LYS A 142 -4.99 -4.75 -22.36
CA LYS A 142 -4.45 -3.80 -23.33
C LYS A 142 -3.02 -4.13 -23.73
N PHE A 143 -2.20 -4.51 -22.75
CA PHE A 143 -0.76 -4.77 -22.91
C PHE A 143 -0.45 -6.26 -22.69
N LYS A 144 -0.86 -7.10 -23.63
CA LYS A 144 -0.88 -8.58 -23.48
C LYS A 144 0.49 -9.20 -23.21
N ASP A 145 1.56 -8.61 -23.74
CA ASP A 145 2.93 -9.13 -23.62
C ASP A 145 3.66 -8.66 -22.35
N ARG A 146 3.01 -7.80 -21.54
CA ARG A 146 3.63 -7.27 -20.32
C ARG A 146 3.49 -8.24 -19.16
N ARG A 147 4.55 -8.26 -18.34
CA ARG A 147 4.64 -9.04 -17.11
C ARG A 147 4.59 -8.12 -15.92
N TYR A 148 3.85 -8.51 -14.89
CA TYR A 148 3.67 -7.72 -13.69
C TYR A 148 4.07 -8.54 -12.46
N ALA A 149 4.80 -7.93 -11.54
CA ALA A 149 5.04 -8.45 -10.20
C ALA A 149 4.35 -7.52 -9.19
N LEU A 150 3.46 -8.08 -8.39
CA LEU A 150 2.62 -7.35 -7.44
C LEU A 150 3.03 -7.74 -6.03
N PHE A 151 3.40 -6.74 -5.23
CA PHE A 151 3.72 -6.89 -3.82
C PHE A 151 2.81 -5.99 -3.00
N THR A 152 1.99 -6.59 -2.15
CA THR A 152 1.02 -5.90 -1.31
C THR A 152 1.22 -6.28 0.15
N GLY A 153 1.01 -5.34 1.05
CA GLY A 153 1.20 -5.59 2.46
C GLY A 153 1.03 -4.34 3.32
N ILE A 154 1.70 -4.36 4.47
CA ILE A 154 1.67 -3.28 5.45
C ILE A 154 3.11 -2.87 5.75
N GLN A 155 3.44 -1.60 5.50
CA GLN A 155 4.65 -0.99 6.03
C GLN A 155 4.46 -0.71 7.52
N ILE A 156 5.42 -1.11 8.34
CA ILE A 156 5.37 -0.93 9.79
C ILE A 156 6.49 0.04 10.17
N HIS A 157 6.13 1.20 10.69
CA HIS A 157 7.08 2.16 11.25
C HIS A 157 7.36 1.77 12.69
N GLY A 158 8.58 1.34 12.97
CA GLY A 158 9.03 0.96 14.30
C GLY A 158 9.78 2.07 15.05
N PRO A 159 10.25 1.77 16.27
CA PRO A 159 11.04 2.68 17.09
C PRO A 159 12.34 3.11 16.40
N ASP A 160 12.85 4.29 16.78
CA ASP A 160 14.13 4.84 16.31
C ASP A 160 14.26 4.97 14.78
N GLY A 161 13.12 5.07 14.10
CA GLY A 161 13.04 5.18 12.65
C GLY A 161 13.45 3.90 11.92
N SER A 162 13.29 2.74 12.58
CA SER A 162 13.25 1.44 11.93
C SER A 162 11.98 1.30 11.10
N ASP A 163 12.08 0.62 9.96
CA ASP A 163 10.95 0.30 9.11
C ASP A 163 10.95 -1.19 8.81
N TYR A 164 9.77 -1.80 8.91
CA TYR A 164 9.54 -3.19 8.57
C TYR A 164 8.44 -3.30 7.52
N CYS A 165 8.34 -4.48 6.92
CA CYS A 165 7.32 -4.77 5.93
C CYS A 165 6.70 -6.12 6.26
N TRP A 166 5.41 -6.12 6.56
CA TRP A 166 4.61 -7.33 6.55
C TRP A 166 4.11 -7.54 5.13
N LEU A 167 4.68 -8.52 4.44
CA LEU A 167 4.26 -8.89 3.09
C LEU A 167 3.02 -9.79 3.19
N GLY A 168 1.87 -9.27 2.72
CA GLY A 168 0.61 -10.00 2.70
C GLY A 168 0.50 -10.92 1.49
N LYS A 169 0.50 -10.34 0.28
CA LYS A 169 0.40 -11.09 -0.98
C LYS A 169 1.46 -10.65 -1.96
N ALA A 170 2.16 -11.65 -2.52
CA ALA A 170 3.01 -11.51 -3.69
C ALA A 170 2.39 -12.30 -4.86
N SER A 171 2.36 -11.72 -6.05
CA SER A 171 1.76 -12.37 -7.23
C SER A 171 2.46 -11.95 -8.52
N LEU A 172 2.40 -12.82 -9.53
CA LEU A 172 2.83 -12.54 -10.89
C LEU A 172 1.62 -12.52 -11.81
N LEU A 173 1.53 -11.52 -12.69
CA LEU A 173 0.62 -11.55 -13.82
C LEU A 173 1.44 -11.70 -15.11
N ILE A 174 1.26 -12.83 -15.79
CA ILE A 174 1.94 -13.15 -17.06
C ILE A 174 0.87 -13.63 -18.03
N ASN A 175 0.85 -13.05 -19.24
CA ASN A 175 -0.10 -13.42 -20.30
C ASN A 175 -1.57 -13.43 -19.84
N GLY A 176 -1.97 -12.43 -19.03
CA GLY A 176 -3.33 -12.31 -18.48
C GLY A 176 -3.63 -13.21 -17.28
N VAL A 177 -2.72 -14.12 -16.91
CA VAL A 177 -2.91 -15.07 -15.81
C VAL A 177 -2.21 -14.54 -14.55
N LEU A 178 -2.99 -14.30 -13.49
CA LEU A 178 -2.46 -13.94 -12.17
C LEU A 178 -2.22 -15.22 -11.34
N SER A 179 -1.00 -15.43 -10.89
CA SER A 179 -0.61 -16.55 -10.02
C SER A 179 0.11 -16.07 -8.75
N PRO A 180 -0.01 -16.79 -7.62
CA PRO A 180 0.76 -16.50 -6.42
C PRO A 180 2.27 -16.60 -6.69
N LEU A 181 3.05 -15.69 -6.08
CA LEU A 181 4.50 -15.75 -6.07
C LEU A 181 4.97 -16.22 -4.69
N THR A 182 5.53 -17.42 -4.63
CA THR A 182 6.16 -17.93 -3.40
C THR A 182 7.58 -17.39 -3.30
N LEU A 183 7.85 -16.57 -2.28
CA LEU A 183 9.20 -16.14 -1.95
C LEU A 183 9.86 -17.21 -1.08
N SER A 184 10.95 -17.80 -1.53
CA SER A 184 11.73 -18.71 -0.69
C SER A 184 12.50 -17.92 0.37
N LYS A 185 12.56 -18.45 1.61
CA LYS A 185 13.35 -17.85 2.71
C LYS A 185 14.87 -17.87 2.46
N HIS A 186 15.32 -18.52 1.39
CA HIS A 186 16.72 -18.68 1.01
C HIS A 186 16.91 -18.32 -0.47
N ALA A 187 16.89 -17.03 -0.79
CA ALA A 187 17.73 -16.53 -1.86
C ALA A 187 18.94 -15.91 -1.17
N SER A 188 20.02 -16.67 -1.06
CA SER A 188 21.32 -16.09 -0.74
C SER A 188 21.54 -14.92 -1.70
N LEU A 189 21.79 -13.73 -1.15
CA LEU A 189 22.33 -12.60 -1.89
C LEU A 189 23.75 -12.98 -2.34
N LEU A 190 23.86 -13.83 -3.37
CA LEU A 190 25.06 -13.91 -4.17
C LEU A 190 25.22 -12.54 -4.83
N PRO A 191 26.36 -11.86 -4.65
CA PRO A 191 26.59 -10.60 -5.34
C PRO A 191 26.58 -10.89 -6.84
N LEU A 192 25.61 -10.32 -7.55
CA LEU A 192 25.66 -10.15 -9.00
C LEU A 192 26.75 -9.12 -9.32
N ILE A 193 28.00 -9.48 -9.09
CA ILE A 193 29.16 -8.83 -9.69
C ILE A 193 29.70 -9.83 -10.70
N GLY A 194 29.11 -9.79 -11.90
CA GLY A 194 29.53 -10.55 -13.06
C GLY A 194 29.82 -9.60 -14.21
N SER A 195 31.10 -9.22 -14.32
CA SER A 195 31.82 -8.93 -15.56
C SER A 195 31.16 -8.04 -16.63
N THR A 196 31.52 -6.75 -16.65
CA THR A 196 31.97 -6.06 -17.88
C THR A 196 32.82 -4.85 -17.51
N LEU A 197 34.12 -5.08 -17.32
CA LEU A 197 35.16 -4.10 -17.62
C LEU A 197 36.11 -4.80 -18.59
N MET A 198 35.90 -4.57 -19.89
CA MET A 198 36.94 -4.74 -20.91
C MET A 198 37.71 -3.41 -20.94
N PRO A 199 39.02 -3.39 -20.69
CA PRO A 199 39.82 -2.22 -21.00
C PRO A 199 40.13 -2.19 -22.50
N HIS A 200 40.08 -0.99 -23.06
CA HIS A 200 40.78 -0.64 -24.31
C HIS A 200 42.29 -0.62 -24.06
#